data_AF-A0A9X1TPL1-F1
#
_entry.id   AF-A0A9X1TPL1-F1
#
_cell.length_a   1.000
_cell.length_b   1.000
_cell.length_c   1.000
_cell.angle_alpha   90.00
_cell.angle_beta   90.00
_cell.angle_gamma   90.00
#
_symmetry.space_group_name_H-M   'P 1'
#
loop_
_entity.id
_entity.type
_entity.pdbx_description
1 polymer ?
#
loop_
_entity_poly.entity_id
_entity_poly.type
_entity_poly.pdbx_seq_one_letter_code
_entity_poly.pdbx_strand_id
1 'polypeptide(L)'
;MKESRMLRAKAGVAAGAMLLAGLGVAGTAGQANAATYWCNKTLGRFINGGNGHELANIPAYGSTDNCITARGASGPHVEAIQKSLRHCHKRTRVEVDGHFGRITEEELEIVQARLDLENDGVYGPNTRDKLKWQSTTGHCDTLP
;
A
#
# COMPACT_ATOMS: atom_id res chain seq x y z
N MET A 1 -55.30 45.72 11.79
CA MET A 1 -54.83 44.89 12.93
C MET A 1 -54.02 43.75 12.30
N LYS A 2 -52.71 43.58 12.50
CA LYS A 2 -51.94 43.67 13.72
C LYS A 2 -50.46 43.78 13.31
N GLU A 3 -49.76 44.78 13.81
CA GLU A 3 -48.29 44.81 13.77
C GLU A 3 -47.75 43.80 14.80
N SER A 4 -46.74 43.03 14.41
CA SER A 4 -45.86 42.33 15.34
C SER A 4 -44.41 42.68 15.01
N ARG A 5 -43.84 43.50 15.88
CA ARG A 5 -42.45 43.93 15.94
C ARG A 5 -41.52 42.80 16.42
N MET A 6 -40.30 42.77 15.86
CA MET A 6 -39.01 42.50 16.55
C MET A 6 -38.79 41.05 17.06
N LEU A 7 -37.61 40.40 17.06
CA LEU A 7 -36.20 40.81 16.96
C LEU A 7 -35.32 39.53 16.82
N ARG A 8 -34.11 39.67 16.22
CA ARG A 8 -32.87 38.84 16.39
C ARG A 8 -32.89 37.40 15.82
N ALA A 9 -31.83 36.86 15.21
CA ALA A 9 -30.42 37.21 15.13
C ALA A 9 -29.82 36.75 13.78
N LYS A 10 -28.79 37.46 13.32
CA LYS A 10 -27.96 37.07 12.17
C LYS A 10 -27.10 35.86 12.56
N ALA A 11 -27.18 34.79 11.79
CA ALA A 11 -26.10 33.81 11.63
C ALA A 11 -25.87 33.65 10.11
N GLY A 12 -24.61 33.84 9.72
CA GLY A 12 -24.19 34.09 8.34
C GLY A 12 -24.45 32.92 7.38
N VAL A 13 -24.67 33.30 6.13
CA VAL A 13 -24.70 32.46 4.94
C VAL A 13 -23.27 32.19 4.46
N ALA A 14 -22.95 30.93 4.18
CA ALA A 14 -22.20 30.50 2.99
C ALA A 14 -22.17 28.95 3.00
N ALA A 15 -23.07 28.30 2.25
CA ALA A 15 -22.86 27.78 0.89
C ALA A 15 -22.50 26.27 0.96
N GLY A 16 -23.20 25.33 0.35
CA GLY A 16 -24.42 25.31 -0.44
C GLY A 16 -24.65 23.84 -0.81
N ALA A 17 -25.75 23.24 -0.35
CA ALA A 17 -26.11 21.87 -0.70
C ALA A 17 -26.86 21.90 -2.03
N MET A 18 -26.22 21.50 -3.13
CA MET A 18 -26.91 21.18 -4.38
C MET A 18 -27.24 19.68 -4.40
N LEU A 19 -28.50 19.34 -4.14
CA LEU A 19 -29.08 18.04 -4.44
C LEU A 19 -29.56 18.06 -5.90
N LEU A 20 -28.83 17.38 -6.79
CA LEU A 20 -29.32 17.06 -8.14
C LEU A 20 -29.65 15.57 -8.19
N ALA A 21 -30.95 15.27 -8.33
CA ALA A 21 -31.44 13.96 -8.71
C ALA A 21 -31.28 13.80 -10.24
N GLY A 22 -30.60 12.73 -10.67
CA GLY A 22 -30.49 12.36 -12.08
C GLY A 22 -29.63 11.09 -12.25
N LEU A 23 -30.27 10.00 -12.69
CA LEU A 23 -29.66 8.69 -12.91
C LEU A 23 -28.54 8.73 -13.97
N GLY A 24 -27.44 8.01 -13.72
CA GLY A 24 -26.66 7.38 -14.79
C GLY A 24 -25.31 7.98 -15.14
N VAL A 25 -24.35 8.00 -14.20
CA VAL A 25 -22.97 7.59 -14.46
C VAL A 25 -22.50 6.91 -13.19
N ALA A 26 -22.24 5.60 -13.23
CA ALA A 26 -21.46 4.93 -12.21
C ALA A 26 -20.02 5.43 -12.33
N GLY A 27 -19.77 6.66 -11.85
CA GLY A 27 -18.43 7.08 -11.52
C GLY A 27 -18.01 6.18 -10.36
N THR A 28 -17.19 5.17 -10.64
CA THR A 28 -16.43 4.53 -9.58
C THR A 28 -15.77 5.67 -8.83
N ALA A 29 -16.14 5.87 -7.57
CA ALA A 29 -15.44 6.79 -6.71
C ALA A 29 -13.97 6.37 -6.81
N GLY A 30 -13.16 7.18 -7.52
CA GLY A 30 -11.73 7.04 -7.48
C GLY A 30 -11.39 7.11 -6.01
N GLN A 31 -10.93 6.00 -5.45
CA GLN A 31 -10.48 5.96 -4.06
C GLN A 31 -9.49 7.11 -3.94
N ALA A 32 -9.81 8.08 -3.08
CA ALA A 32 -8.88 9.14 -2.79
C ALA A 32 -7.63 8.46 -2.24
N ASN A 33 -6.56 8.41 -3.05
CA ASN A 33 -5.26 7.99 -2.59
C ASN A 33 -4.81 9.05 -1.58
N ALA A 34 -5.16 8.84 -0.30
CA ALA A 34 -4.48 9.49 0.81
C ALA A 34 -3.00 9.27 0.55
N ALA A 35 -2.22 10.36 0.42
CA ALA A 35 -0.85 10.32 -0.06
C ALA A 35 -0.06 9.18 0.61
N THR A 36 0.10 8.07 -0.10
CA THR A 36 0.74 6.89 0.45
C THR A 36 2.22 7.22 0.62
N TYR A 37 2.72 7.07 1.85
CA TYR A 37 4.11 7.40 2.15
C TYR A 37 5.07 6.53 1.33
N TRP A 38 6.24 7.07 0.98
CA TRP A 38 7.31 6.26 0.37
C TRP A 38 8.03 5.47 1.46
N CYS A 39 8.15 4.16 1.28
CA CYS A 39 8.90 3.33 2.22
C CYS A 39 10.36 3.78 2.25
N ASN A 40 10.94 3.83 3.45
CA ASN A 40 12.34 4.25 3.63
C ASN A 40 13.10 3.35 4.62
N LYS A 41 12.42 2.41 5.26
CA LYS A 41 12.99 1.49 6.24
C LYS A 41 12.23 0.16 6.23
N THR A 42 12.62 -0.74 7.13
CA THR A 42 11.86 -1.96 7.40
C THR A 42 11.16 -1.92 8.76
N LEU A 43 10.19 -2.81 8.92
CA LEU A 43 9.56 -3.17 10.17
C LEU A 43 9.53 -4.71 10.26
N GLY A 44 9.79 -5.26 11.45
CA GLY A 44 9.59 -6.69 11.70
C GLY A 44 8.11 -7.00 11.91
N ARG A 45 7.58 -7.96 11.15
CA ARG A 45 6.20 -8.44 11.29
C ARG A 45 6.15 -9.95 11.38
N PHE A 46 5.29 -10.46 12.23
CA PHE A 46 5.02 -11.89 12.29
C PHE A 46 4.40 -12.33 10.96
N ILE A 47 4.81 -13.51 10.50
CA ILE A 47 4.22 -14.17 9.33
C ILE A 47 3.25 -15.27 9.78
N ASN A 48 2.31 -15.59 8.91
CA ASN A 48 1.50 -16.80 9.04
C ASN A 48 2.39 -18.06 9.03
N GLY A 49 1.87 -19.16 9.57
CA GLY A 49 2.52 -20.47 9.49
C GLY A 49 3.87 -20.62 10.23
N GLY A 50 4.36 -19.58 10.92
CA GLY A 50 5.58 -19.64 11.71
C GLY A 50 5.38 -20.31 13.08
N ASN A 51 6.49 -20.62 13.76
CA ASN A 51 6.51 -21.20 15.11
C ASN A 51 6.22 -20.15 16.23
N GLY A 52 5.46 -19.10 15.92
CA GLY A 52 5.12 -18.00 16.83
C GLY A 52 6.23 -16.98 17.14
N HIS A 53 7.46 -17.18 16.68
CA HIS A 53 8.61 -16.30 16.96
C HIS A 53 9.30 -15.76 15.69
N GLU A 54 8.76 -16.08 14.52
CA GLU A 54 9.41 -15.76 13.26
C GLU A 54 8.91 -14.43 12.68
N LEU A 55 9.86 -13.58 12.29
CA LEU A 55 9.59 -12.24 11.77
C LEU A 55 10.10 -12.11 10.34
N ALA A 56 9.28 -11.51 9.48
CA ALA A 56 9.71 -10.97 8.21
C ALA A 56 10.07 -9.49 8.38
N ASN A 57 11.17 -9.07 7.76
CA ASN A 57 11.42 -7.66 7.55
C ASN A 57 10.64 -7.20 6.33
N ILE A 58 9.70 -6.28 6.51
CA ILE A 58 8.88 -5.74 5.41
C ILE A 58 9.11 -4.24 5.22
N PRO A 59 8.91 -3.68 4.01
CA PRO A 59 8.93 -2.25 3.76
C PRO A 59 8.00 -1.47 4.69
N ALA A 60 8.50 -0.35 5.20
CA ALA A 60 7.79 0.51 6.14
C ALA A 60 8.17 1.99 5.99
N TYR A 61 7.30 2.84 6.50
CA TYR A 61 7.53 4.26 6.75
C TYR A 61 7.19 4.59 8.20
N GLY A 62 8.16 5.07 8.97
CA GLY A 62 7.98 5.29 10.41
C GLY A 62 7.61 3.99 11.16
N SER A 63 6.43 3.97 11.76
CA SER A 63 5.84 2.84 12.48
C SER A 63 4.75 2.09 11.70
N THR A 64 4.52 2.45 10.42
CA THR A 64 3.52 1.80 9.56
C THR A 64 4.17 1.09 8.38
N ASP A 65 3.55 0.00 7.95
CA ASP A 65 3.84 -0.75 6.72
C ASP A 65 2.91 -0.38 5.56
N ASN A 66 2.05 0.63 5.73
CA ASN A 66 1.24 1.22 4.67
C ASN A 66 2.05 2.27 3.91
N CYS A 67 2.93 1.81 3.01
CA CYS A 67 3.78 2.64 2.19
C CYS A 67 3.94 2.04 0.78
N ILE A 68 4.44 2.84 -0.15
CA ILE A 68 4.76 2.42 -1.53
C ILE A 68 6.25 2.41 -1.80
N THR A 69 6.66 1.60 -2.76
CA THR A 69 8.02 1.54 -3.30
C THR A 69 7.95 1.16 -4.77
N ALA A 70 8.70 1.84 -5.61
CA ALA A 70 8.74 1.60 -7.05
C ALA A 70 10.16 1.79 -7.59
N ARG A 71 10.32 1.63 -8.91
CA ARG A 71 11.60 1.79 -9.58
C ARG A 71 12.29 3.11 -9.21
N GLY A 72 13.60 3.04 -8.96
CA GLY A 72 14.43 4.16 -8.52
C GLY A 72 14.56 4.28 -7.01
N ALA A 73 13.73 3.59 -6.22
CA ALA A 73 13.91 3.51 -4.78
C ALA A 73 15.17 2.71 -4.41
N SER A 74 15.75 3.01 -3.25
CA SER A 74 16.87 2.25 -2.71
C SER A 74 16.87 2.18 -1.19
N GLY A 75 17.40 1.09 -0.65
CA GLY A 75 17.64 0.91 0.77
C GLY A 75 17.11 -0.42 1.31
N PRO A 76 17.06 -0.58 2.65
CA PRO A 76 16.77 -1.86 3.28
C PRO A 76 15.35 -2.39 2.99
N HIS A 77 14.41 -1.49 2.70
CA HIS A 77 13.06 -1.88 2.28
C HIS A 77 13.05 -2.57 0.91
N VAL A 78 13.91 -2.13 -0.01
CA VAL A 78 14.08 -2.79 -1.31
C VAL A 78 14.74 -4.16 -1.14
N GLU A 79 15.78 -4.27 -0.31
CA GLU A 79 16.42 -5.55 -0.04
C GLU A 79 15.41 -6.59 0.49
N ALA A 80 14.49 -6.18 1.36
CA ALA A 80 13.45 -7.05 1.89
C ALA A 80 12.53 -7.61 0.78
N ILE A 81 12.14 -6.75 -0.18
CA ILE A 81 11.37 -7.16 -1.36
C ILE A 81 12.20 -8.14 -2.20
N GLN A 82 13.45 -7.79 -2.53
CA GLN A 82 14.32 -8.59 -3.38
C GLN A 82 14.62 -9.98 -2.78
N LYS A 83 14.92 -10.04 -1.48
CA LYS A 83 15.10 -11.28 -0.72
C LYS A 83 13.88 -12.19 -0.85
N SER A 84 12.69 -11.64 -0.62
CA SER A 84 11.42 -12.38 -0.70
C SER A 84 11.08 -12.82 -2.12
N LEU A 85 11.27 -11.95 -3.13
CA LEU A 85 11.09 -12.30 -4.54
C LEU A 85 12.01 -13.46 -4.95
N ARG A 86 13.30 -13.37 -4.63
CA ARG A 86 14.29 -14.39 -5.00
C ARG A 86 14.01 -15.72 -4.28
N HIS A 87 13.82 -15.68 -2.95
CA HIS A 87 13.70 -16.88 -2.12
C HIS A 87 12.31 -17.51 -2.18
N CYS A 88 11.25 -16.73 -1.91
CA CYS A 88 9.89 -17.25 -1.79
C CYS A 88 9.16 -17.39 -3.13
N HIS A 89 9.52 -16.59 -4.12
CA HIS A 89 8.86 -16.58 -5.44
C HIS A 89 9.76 -17.08 -6.58
N LYS A 90 10.97 -17.56 -6.26
CA LYS A 90 11.94 -18.13 -7.21
C LYS A 90 12.31 -17.16 -8.34
N ARG A 91 12.37 -15.85 -8.04
CA ARG A 91 12.78 -14.79 -8.98
C ARG A 91 14.31 -14.66 -9.00
N THR A 92 15.01 -15.65 -9.55
CA THR A 92 16.49 -15.75 -9.47
C THR A 92 17.24 -14.65 -10.23
N ARG A 93 16.56 -13.90 -11.10
CA ARG A 93 17.10 -12.73 -11.81
C ARG A 93 17.24 -11.49 -10.91
N VAL A 94 16.46 -11.38 -9.83
CA VAL A 94 16.45 -10.21 -8.94
C VAL A 94 17.70 -10.23 -8.06
N GLU A 95 18.65 -9.34 -8.27
CA GLU A 95 19.78 -9.16 -7.35
C GLU A 95 19.32 -8.54 -6.03
N VAL A 96 20.01 -8.86 -4.93
CA VAL A 96 19.72 -8.31 -3.59
C VAL A 96 20.76 -7.24 -3.32
N ASP A 97 20.61 -6.11 -4.00
CA ASP A 97 21.51 -4.97 -3.98
C ASP A 97 20.90 -3.73 -3.30
N GLY A 98 19.64 -3.84 -2.87
CA GLY A 98 18.90 -2.73 -2.29
C GLY A 98 18.50 -1.66 -3.29
N HIS A 99 18.61 -1.90 -4.60
CA HIS A 99 18.19 -0.98 -5.65
C HIS A 99 16.97 -1.52 -6.41
N PHE A 100 15.90 -0.72 -6.43
CA PHE A 100 14.70 -1.09 -7.16
C PHE A 100 14.90 -0.72 -8.63
N GLY A 101 15.72 -1.51 -9.31
CA GLY A 101 16.01 -1.37 -10.73
C GLY A 101 14.94 -2.00 -11.61
N ARG A 102 15.18 -1.93 -12.93
CA ARG A 102 14.30 -2.51 -13.95
C ARG A 102 14.02 -4.00 -13.72
N ILE A 103 15.03 -4.78 -13.35
CA ILE A 103 14.87 -6.24 -13.13
C ILE A 103 13.98 -6.51 -11.90
N THR A 104 14.13 -5.74 -10.82
CA THR A 104 13.27 -5.86 -9.63
C THR A 104 11.82 -5.55 -9.97
N GLU A 105 11.57 -4.51 -10.76
CA GLU A 105 10.21 -4.15 -11.22
C GLU A 105 9.59 -5.23 -12.09
N GLU A 106 10.27 -5.67 -13.15
CA GLU A 106 9.76 -6.72 -14.05
C GLU A 106 9.43 -8.02 -13.32
N GLU A 107 10.27 -8.43 -12.37
CA GLU A 107 10.03 -9.65 -11.61
C GLU A 107 8.93 -9.47 -10.55
N LEU A 108 8.72 -8.23 -10.05
CA LEU A 108 7.58 -7.91 -9.20
C LEU A 108 6.28 -7.99 -10.00
N GLU A 109 6.21 -7.42 -11.20
CA GLU A 109 5.05 -7.50 -12.10
C GLU A 109 4.65 -8.96 -12.36
N ILE A 110 5.63 -9.83 -12.62
CA ILE A 110 5.39 -11.27 -12.82
C ILE A 110 4.79 -11.92 -11.56
N VAL A 111 5.25 -11.53 -10.37
CA VAL A 111 4.72 -12.06 -9.11
C VAL A 111 3.33 -11.51 -8.82
N GLN A 112 3.09 -10.22 -9.04
CA GLN A 112 1.77 -9.60 -8.91
C GLN A 112 0.74 -10.29 -9.82
N ALA A 113 1.08 -10.53 -11.08
CA ALA A 113 0.21 -11.25 -12.02
C ALA A 113 -0.12 -12.68 -11.55
N ARG A 114 0.83 -13.36 -10.89
CA ARG A 114 0.60 -14.72 -10.33
C ARG A 114 -0.21 -14.73 -9.05
N LEU A 115 -0.33 -13.58 -8.40
CA LEU A 115 -1.10 -13.38 -7.17
C LEU A 115 -2.46 -12.73 -7.45
N ASP A 116 -2.87 -12.65 -8.73
CA ASP A 116 -4.10 -12.00 -9.20
C ASP A 116 -4.21 -10.53 -8.74
N LEU A 117 -3.08 -9.83 -8.73
CA LEU A 117 -3.00 -8.38 -8.47
C LEU A 117 -2.86 -7.58 -9.76
N GLU A 118 -3.07 -6.27 -9.66
CA GLU A 118 -2.57 -5.33 -10.67
C GLU A 118 -1.04 -5.47 -10.78
N ASN A 119 -0.55 -5.76 -11.99
CA ASN A 119 0.85 -6.00 -12.28
C ASN A 119 1.56 -4.71 -12.71
N ASP A 120 1.47 -3.70 -11.86
CA ASP A 120 1.97 -2.35 -12.09
C ASP A 120 3.46 -2.16 -11.76
N GLY A 121 4.12 -3.19 -11.21
CA GLY A 121 5.53 -3.13 -10.81
C GLY A 121 5.76 -2.27 -9.56
N VAL A 122 4.70 -1.78 -8.93
CA VAL A 122 4.75 -0.96 -7.73
C VAL A 122 4.45 -1.82 -6.51
N TYR A 123 5.37 -1.82 -5.56
CA TYR A 123 5.09 -2.37 -4.25
C TYR A 123 4.15 -1.41 -3.51
N GLY A 124 2.99 -1.90 -3.09
CA GLY A 124 2.06 -1.21 -2.21
C GLY A 124 1.32 -2.17 -1.27
N PRO A 125 0.32 -1.69 -0.50
CA PRO A 125 -0.40 -2.51 0.49
C PRO A 125 -0.98 -3.82 -0.07
N ASN A 126 -1.57 -3.78 -1.28
CA ASN A 126 -2.11 -5.00 -1.91
C ASN A 126 -1.02 -6.03 -2.21
N THR A 127 0.14 -5.57 -2.70
CA THR A 127 1.30 -6.44 -2.92
C THR A 127 1.84 -6.96 -1.62
N ARG A 128 2.00 -6.11 -0.59
CA ARG A 128 2.47 -6.50 0.75
C ARG A 128 1.67 -7.66 1.33
N ASP A 129 0.34 -7.57 1.27
CA ASP A 129 -0.55 -8.53 1.93
C ASP A 129 -0.57 -9.89 1.23
N LYS A 130 -0.31 -9.92 -0.09
CA LYS A 130 -0.29 -11.17 -0.88
C LYS A 130 1.09 -11.77 -1.05
N LEU A 131 2.15 -10.98 -0.92
CA LEU A 131 3.51 -11.46 -1.08
C LEU A 131 3.85 -12.43 0.07
N LYS A 132 4.39 -13.59 -0.27
CA LYS A 132 5.11 -14.42 0.72
C LYS A 132 6.44 -13.75 1.06
N TRP A 133 6.67 -13.52 2.34
CA TRP A 133 7.83 -12.85 2.89
C TRP A 133 8.84 -13.85 3.43
N GLN A 134 10.12 -13.57 3.20
CA GLN A 134 11.19 -14.38 3.77
C GLN A 134 11.37 -14.10 5.27
N SER A 135 11.32 -15.21 6.00
CA SER A 135 11.68 -15.42 7.40
C SER A 135 13.01 -14.85 7.86
N THR A 136 13.17 -14.42 9.12
CA THR A 136 14.48 -14.49 9.79
C THR A 136 15.05 -15.91 9.81
N THR A 137 14.22 -16.97 9.72
CA THR A 137 14.68 -18.37 9.62
C THR A 137 14.58 -18.93 8.20
N GLY A 138 14.17 -18.11 7.22
CA GLY A 138 14.02 -18.50 5.82
C GLY A 138 12.69 -19.17 5.46
N HIS A 139 11.71 -19.23 6.36
CA HIS A 139 10.35 -19.65 6.02
C HIS A 139 9.67 -18.62 5.10
N CYS A 140 8.69 -19.04 4.31
CA CYS A 140 7.99 -18.21 3.34
C CYS A 140 6.49 -18.27 3.56
N ASP A 141 5.93 -17.21 4.13
CA ASP A 141 4.49 -17.08 4.29
C ASP A 141 4.05 -15.61 4.18
N THR A 142 2.75 -15.41 4.06
CA THR A 142 2.06 -14.11 4.06
C THR A 142 2.01 -13.50 5.46
N LEU A 143 1.71 -12.20 5.51
CA LEU A 143 1.38 -11.54 6.78
C LEU A 143 -0.02 -11.99 7.26
N PRO A 144 -0.27 -11.98 8.59
CA PRO A 144 -1.57 -12.29 9.17
C PRO A 144 -2.69 -11.35 8.73
#